data_AF-A0A6J6CRZ0-F1
#
_entry.id   AF-A0A6J6CRZ0-F1
#
_cell.length_a   1.000
_cell.length_b   1.000
_cell.length_c   1.000
_cell.angle_alpha   90.00
_cell.angle_beta   90.00
_cell.angle_gamma   90.00
#
_symmetry.space_group_name_H-M   'P 1'
#
loop_
_entity.id
_entity.type
_entity.pdbx_description
1 polymer ?
#
loop_
_entity_poly.entity_id
_entity_poly.type
_entity_poly.pdbx_seq_one_letter_code
_entity_poly.pdbx_strand_id
1 'polypeptide(L)'
;MMAGLLNRRRSFLDHNGEPVVLGMHAVGDAHTCTNPLYGRGCSLALVQAELFADSLKAHGLDHRARAVAFEAATRSEITPWYRAAVAQDQLSPANHSPANHSPANHSPANHSPASEGPANQSPAAEHRQAAREFLRDGLFPAMRTDPVVLRAFLRMFNLLEAPDSLMKNGEVVSRVLAVFNQRESRPPEEPVGPDRASLVTALGPA
;
A
#
# COMPACT_ATOMS: atom_id res chain seq x y z
N MET A 1 5.86 -18.91 4.78
CA MET A 1 4.90 -18.04 5.47
C MET A 1 3.70 -17.87 4.54
N MET A 2 2.57 -18.51 4.83
CA MET A 2 1.31 -18.37 4.07
C MET A 2 0.50 -17.18 4.60
N ALA A 3 1.10 -15.98 4.59
CA ALA A 3 0.39 -14.78 5.03
C ALA A 3 -0.51 -14.32 3.87
N GLY A 4 -1.80 -14.63 3.95
CA GLY A 4 -2.80 -14.04 3.06
C GLY A 4 -2.67 -12.52 3.09
N LEU A 5 -2.84 -11.88 1.92
CA LEU A 5 -2.79 -10.42 1.79
C LEU A 5 -3.95 -9.83 2.58
N LEU A 6 -3.67 -9.35 3.80
CA LEU A 6 -4.69 -8.91 4.74
C LEU A 6 -4.32 -7.54 5.29
N ASN A 7 -5.27 -6.62 5.18
CA ASN A 7 -5.27 -5.37 5.92
C ASN A 7 -6.21 -5.52 7.12
N ARG A 8 -5.69 -5.40 8.35
CA ARG A 8 -6.49 -5.45 9.58
C ARG A 8 -6.07 -4.38 10.57
N ARG A 9 -7.04 -3.69 11.14
CA ARG A 9 -6.85 -2.77 12.27
C ARG A 9 -7.82 -3.14 13.39
N ARG A 10 -7.37 -3.07 14.64
CA ARG A 10 -8.19 -3.25 15.84
C ARG A 10 -8.39 -1.89 16.53
N SER A 11 -9.44 -1.77 17.34
CA SER A 11 -9.71 -0.62 18.22
C SER A 11 -9.65 -1.10 19.66
N PHE A 12 -8.96 -0.37 20.52
CA PHE A 12 -8.89 -0.70 21.96
C PHE A 12 -9.66 0.30 22.83
N LEU A 13 -10.40 1.20 22.18
CA LEU A 13 -11.43 2.05 22.80
C LEU A 13 -12.82 1.54 22.43
N ASP A 14 -13.76 1.72 23.36
CA ASP A 14 -15.18 1.50 23.14
C ASP A 14 -15.85 2.66 22.38
N HIS A 15 -17.17 2.63 22.26
CA HIS A 15 -17.96 3.64 21.55
C HIS A 15 -17.96 5.02 22.24
N ASN A 16 -17.66 5.09 23.53
CA ASN A 16 -17.55 6.33 24.29
C ASN A 16 -16.12 6.88 24.30
N GLY A 17 -15.17 6.15 23.70
CA GLY A 17 -13.75 6.50 23.72
C GLY A 17 -13.02 6.02 24.97
N GLU A 18 -13.63 5.13 25.76
CA GLU A 18 -13.02 4.58 26.97
C GLU A 18 -12.15 3.35 26.65
N PRO A 19 -10.99 3.18 27.31
CA PRO A 19 -10.18 1.97 27.13
C PRO A 19 -10.94 0.71 27.55
N VAL A 20 -10.96 -0.29 26.66
CA VAL A 20 -11.61 -1.59 26.94
C VAL A 20 -10.83 -2.37 28.01
N VAL A 21 -9.52 -2.18 28.09
CA VAL A 21 -8.62 -2.74 29.11
C VAL A 21 -7.61 -1.68 29.51
N LEU A 22 -7.31 -1.58 30.81
CA LEU A 22 -6.27 -0.68 31.32
C LEU A 22 -4.92 -1.37 31.41
N GLY A 23 -3.85 -0.62 31.14
CA GLY A 23 -2.47 -1.10 31.25
C GLY A 23 -1.98 -1.99 30.10
N MET A 24 -2.84 -2.34 29.15
CA MET A 24 -2.50 -3.10 27.95
C MET A 24 -2.50 -2.18 26.73
N HIS A 25 -1.45 -2.27 25.90
CA HIS A 25 -1.31 -1.50 24.66
C HIS A 25 -0.84 -2.44 23.55
N ALA A 26 -1.57 -2.50 22.44
CA ALA A 26 -1.18 -3.28 21.28
C ALA A 26 -0.28 -2.44 20.36
N VAL A 27 0.81 -3.01 19.88
CA VAL A 27 1.79 -2.37 18.98
C VAL A 27 2.08 -3.29 17.78
N GLY A 28 2.37 -2.70 16.63
CA GLY A 28 2.67 -3.41 15.39
C GLY A 28 1.47 -4.23 14.90
N ASP A 29 1.72 -5.43 14.37
CA ASP A 29 0.68 -6.29 13.78
C ASP A 29 -0.43 -6.72 14.77
N ALA A 30 -0.17 -6.64 16.08
CA ALA A 30 -1.21 -6.84 17.09
C ALA A 30 -2.30 -5.76 16.98
N HIS A 31 -1.92 -4.52 16.68
CA HIS A 31 -2.81 -3.38 16.53
C HIS A 31 -3.22 -3.14 15.07
N THR A 32 -2.25 -3.03 14.16
CA THR A 32 -2.47 -2.76 12.73
C THR A 32 -1.52 -3.60 11.88
N CYS A 33 -2.10 -4.45 11.04
CA CYS A 33 -1.43 -5.23 10.04
C CYS A 33 -1.81 -4.68 8.65
N THR A 34 -0.81 -4.43 7.81
CA THR A 34 -1.00 -4.00 6.42
C THR A 34 -0.45 -5.03 5.46
N ASN A 35 -1.00 -5.08 4.24
CA ASN A 35 -0.51 -5.93 3.18
C ASN A 35 1.03 -5.78 3.02
N PRO A 36 1.81 -6.89 3.13
CA PRO A 36 3.27 -6.84 3.10
C PRO A 36 3.85 -6.37 1.75
N LEU A 37 3.07 -6.40 0.67
CA LEU A 37 3.50 -5.90 -0.66
C LEU A 37 3.95 -4.44 -0.64
N TYR A 38 3.52 -3.68 0.36
CA TYR A 38 3.84 -2.27 0.48
C TYR A 38 5.07 -1.96 1.34
N GLY A 39 5.65 -2.96 2.02
CA GLY A 39 6.91 -2.83 2.75
C GLY A 39 6.89 -1.91 3.98
N ARG A 40 5.72 -1.60 4.55
CA ARG A 40 5.58 -0.60 5.63
C ARG A 40 5.40 -1.17 7.04
N GLY A 41 5.17 -2.47 7.20
CA GLY A 41 4.80 -3.08 8.49
C GLY A 41 5.78 -2.77 9.62
N CYS A 42 7.08 -3.09 9.43
CA CYS A 42 8.10 -2.84 10.44
C CYS A 42 8.24 -1.35 10.77
N SER A 43 8.21 -0.48 9.75
CA SER A 43 8.36 0.96 9.95
C SER A 43 7.17 1.55 10.70
N LEU A 44 5.93 1.13 10.40
CA LEU A 44 4.74 1.54 11.15
C LEU A 44 4.75 1.02 12.59
N ALA A 45 5.26 -0.19 12.83
CA ALA A 45 5.44 -0.73 14.17
C ALA A 45 6.43 0.10 15.00
N LEU A 46 7.53 0.57 14.39
CA LEU A 46 8.49 1.46 15.04
C LEU A 46 7.89 2.84 15.35
N VAL A 47 7.16 3.45 14.41
CA VAL A 47 6.43 4.71 14.68
C VAL A 47 5.47 4.51 15.85
N GLN A 48 4.71 3.43 15.86
CA GLN A 48 3.78 3.14 16.95
C GLN A 48 4.49 2.90 18.29
N ALA A 49 5.67 2.29 18.29
CA ALA A 49 6.47 2.11 19.51
C ALA A 49 6.92 3.46 20.10
N GLU A 50 7.32 4.42 19.27
CA GLU A 50 7.63 5.80 19.71
C GLU A 50 6.40 6.51 20.26
N LEU A 51 5.25 6.43 19.58
CA LEU A 51 4.00 7.01 20.10
C LEU A 51 3.62 6.43 21.47
N PHE A 52 3.89 5.14 21.69
CA PHE A 52 3.70 4.52 23.00
C PHE A 52 4.69 5.07 24.03
N ALA A 53 5.97 5.20 23.70
CA ALA A 53 6.98 5.80 24.56
C ALA A 53 6.64 7.24 24.96
N ASP A 54 6.17 8.06 24.02
CA ASP A 54 5.71 9.42 24.28
C ASP A 54 4.49 9.43 25.23
N SER A 55 3.52 8.53 25.02
CA SER A 55 2.35 8.41 25.90
C SER A 55 2.73 7.99 27.32
N LEU A 56 3.72 7.10 27.47
CA LEU A 56 4.27 6.68 28.76
C LEU A 56 4.95 7.86 29.48
N LYS A 57 5.75 8.63 28.74
CA LYS A 57 6.43 9.81 29.28
C LYS A 57 5.45 10.89 29.73
N ALA A 58 4.38 11.11 28.97
CA ALA A 58 3.38 12.14 29.27
C ALA A 58 2.43 11.76 30.41
N HIS A 59 2.02 10.48 30.51
CA HIS A 59 0.93 10.06 31.40
C HIS A 59 1.34 9.05 32.49
N GLY A 60 2.56 8.50 32.46
CA GLY A 60 3.13 7.70 33.56
C GLY A 60 2.26 6.50 33.96
N LEU A 61 1.78 6.48 35.20
CA LEU A 61 0.90 5.42 35.73
C LEU A 61 -0.60 5.71 35.56
N ASP A 62 -0.97 6.85 34.97
CA ASP A 62 -2.36 7.07 34.55
C ASP A 62 -2.65 6.21 33.30
N HIS A 63 -3.07 4.96 33.58
CA HIS A 63 -3.35 3.97 32.55
C HIS A 63 -4.46 4.39 31.60
N ARG A 64 -5.45 5.14 32.10
CA ARG A 64 -6.59 5.58 31.30
C ARG A 64 -6.17 6.70 30.35
N ALA A 65 -5.56 7.76 30.88
CA ALA A 65 -5.11 8.88 30.06
C ALA A 65 -4.09 8.43 29.00
N ARG A 66 -3.19 7.52 29.37
CA ARG A 66 -2.22 6.94 28.44
C ARG A 66 -2.87 6.17 27.29
N ALA A 67 -3.80 5.27 27.59
CA ALA A 67 -4.46 4.47 26.56
C ALA A 67 -5.24 5.36 25.58
N VAL A 68 -5.95 6.37 26.09
CA VAL A 68 -6.67 7.36 25.24
C VAL A 68 -5.69 8.14 24.36
N ALA A 69 -4.60 8.65 24.94
CA ALA A 69 -3.59 9.41 24.20
C ALA A 69 -2.89 8.57 23.11
N PHE A 70 -2.51 7.34 23.44
CA PHE A 70 -1.87 6.42 22.51
C PHE A 70 -2.77 6.02 21.33
N GLU A 71 -4.04 5.68 21.60
CA GLU A 71 -5.01 5.34 20.55
C GLU A 71 -5.34 6.56 19.68
N ALA A 72 -5.40 7.76 20.25
CA ALA A 72 -5.56 9.01 19.50
C ALA A 72 -4.35 9.28 18.59
N ALA A 73 -3.13 9.14 19.10
CA ALA A 73 -1.91 9.31 18.32
C ALA A 73 -1.81 8.28 17.19
N THR A 74 -2.10 7.00 17.48
CA THR A 74 -2.13 5.93 16.48
C THR A 74 -3.21 6.19 15.41
N ARG A 75 -4.34 6.78 15.80
CA ARG A 75 -5.39 7.19 14.86
C ARG A 75 -4.93 8.33 13.94
N SER A 76 -4.13 9.26 14.44
CA SER A 76 -3.51 10.33 13.63
C SER A 76 -2.47 9.77 12.67
N GLU A 77 -1.49 9.03 13.21
CA GLU A 77 -0.26 8.72 12.49
C GLU A 77 -0.34 7.42 11.67
N ILE A 78 -0.99 6.38 12.19
CA ILE A 78 -0.95 5.03 11.58
C ILE A 78 -2.17 4.75 10.71
N THR A 79 -3.35 5.23 11.11
CA THR A 79 -4.59 4.95 10.39
C THR A 79 -4.61 5.44 8.93
N PRO A 80 -4.03 6.61 8.58
CA PRO A 80 -3.94 7.02 7.19
C PRO A 80 -3.21 6.00 6.31
N TRP A 81 -2.14 5.39 6.82
CA TRP A 81 -1.37 4.36 6.09
C TRP A 81 -2.14 3.05 5.93
N TYR A 82 -2.87 2.63 6.96
CA TYR A 82 -3.79 1.49 6.85
C TYR A 82 -4.85 1.72 5.75
N ARG A 83 -5.47 2.91 5.73
CA ARG A 83 -6.46 3.27 4.71
C ARG A 83 -5.84 3.33 3.32
N ALA A 84 -4.64 3.86 3.19
CA ALA A 84 -3.89 3.86 1.93
C ALA A 84 -3.63 2.43 1.44
N ALA A 85 -3.21 1.50 2.32
CA ALA A 85 -3.02 0.10 1.95
C ALA A 85 -4.32 -0.57 1.49
N VAL A 86 -5.45 -0.31 2.15
CA VAL A 86 -6.77 -0.81 1.72
C VAL A 86 -7.16 -0.25 0.36
N ALA A 87 -6.94 1.05 0.12
CA ALA A 87 -7.22 1.67 -1.18
C ALA A 87 -6.31 1.09 -2.29
N GLN A 88 -5.03 0.85 -1.99
CA GLN A 88 -4.09 0.22 -2.93
C GLN A 88 -4.48 -1.23 -3.25
N ASP A 89 -5.00 -2.00 -2.28
CA ASP A 89 -5.53 -3.36 -2.53
C ASP A 89 -6.72 -3.33 -3.49
N GLN A 90 -7.62 -2.35 -3.35
CA GLN A 90 -8.76 -2.18 -4.26
C GLN A 90 -8.33 -1.79 -5.68
N LEU A 91 -7.17 -1.14 -5.81
CA LEU A 91 -6.53 -0.85 -7.09
C LEU A 91 -5.74 -2.04 -7.64
N SER A 92 -5.56 -3.15 -6.92
CA SER A 92 -4.98 -4.37 -7.50
C SER A 92 -6.04 -5.20 -8.23
N PRO A 93 -5.73 -5.84 -9.37
CA PRO A 93 -6.64 -6.82 -9.98
C PRO A 93 -6.89 -7.99 -9.02
N ALA A 94 -8.14 -8.42 -8.87
CA ALA A 94 -8.53 -9.53 -7.99
C ALA A 94 -7.77 -10.86 -8.28
N ASN A 95 -7.23 -11.02 -9.49
CA ASN A 95 -6.51 -12.22 -9.94
C ASN A 95 -5.02 -12.27 -9.55
N HIS A 96 -4.44 -11.22 -8.95
CA HIS A 96 -3.05 -11.24 -8.46
C HIS A 96 -2.92 -11.48 -6.96
N SER A 97 -3.97 -12.02 -6.33
CA SER A 97 -3.84 -12.55 -4.97
C SER A 97 -3.06 -13.86 -5.01
N PRO A 98 -1.90 -14.01 -4.34
CA PRO A 98 -1.08 -15.22 -4.37
C PRO A 98 -1.80 -16.45 -3.83
N ALA A 99 -2.94 -16.28 -3.16
CA ALA A 99 -3.85 -17.37 -2.82
C ALA A 99 -4.39 -18.13 -4.04
N ASN A 100 -4.45 -17.50 -5.23
CA ASN A 100 -4.86 -18.14 -6.47
C ASN A 100 -3.72 -18.81 -7.25
N HIS A 101 -2.47 -18.67 -6.79
CA HIS A 101 -1.29 -19.31 -7.38
C HIS A 101 -0.86 -20.55 -6.61
N SER A 102 -1.82 -21.37 -6.16
CA SER A 102 -1.51 -22.74 -5.74
C SER A 102 -1.21 -23.59 -6.99
N PRO A 103 -0.11 -24.36 -7.04
CA PRO A 103 0.26 -25.17 -8.21
C PRO A 103 -0.82 -26.19 -8.62
N ALA A 104 -1.76 -26.48 -7.72
CA ALA A 104 -2.86 -27.41 -7.93
C ALA A 104 -3.95 -26.92 -8.89
N ASN A 105 -3.95 -25.64 -9.31
CA ASN A 105 -5.01 -25.09 -10.17
C ASN A 105 -4.65 -25.04 -11.68
N HIS A 106 -3.50 -25.61 -12.08
CA HIS A 106 -3.18 -25.80 -13.49
C HIS A 106 -3.84 -27.07 -14.05
N SER A 107 -5.16 -27.05 -14.22
CA SER A 107 -5.84 -27.99 -15.09
C SER A 107 -6.13 -27.28 -16.43
N PRO A 108 -5.72 -27.80 -17.60
CA PRO A 108 -5.87 -27.12 -18.90
C PRO A 108 -7.33 -26.95 -19.36
N ALA A 109 -8.31 -27.40 -18.57
CA ALA A 109 -9.70 -27.56 -19.00
C ALA A 109 -10.60 -26.34 -18.74
N ASN A 110 -10.10 -25.23 -18.17
CA ASN A 110 -10.95 -24.09 -17.79
C ASN A 110 -10.84 -22.85 -18.70
N HIS A 111 -10.48 -23.04 -19.97
CA HIS A 111 -10.68 -22.02 -21.01
C HIS A 111 -12.09 -22.13 -21.59
N SER A 112 -13.08 -21.61 -20.87
CA SER A 112 -14.31 -21.15 -21.52
C SER A 112 -14.13 -19.67 -21.87
N PRO A 113 -14.31 -19.25 -23.13
CA PRO A 113 -14.30 -17.84 -23.48
C PRO A 113 -15.51 -17.21 -22.79
N ALA A 114 -15.27 -16.45 -21.73
CA ALA A 114 -16.30 -15.60 -21.15
C ALA A 114 -16.75 -14.64 -22.26
N SER A 115 -18.04 -14.69 -22.57
CA SER A 115 -18.71 -13.76 -23.46
C SER A 115 -18.46 -12.33 -22.99
N GLU A 116 -17.58 -11.60 -23.68
CA GLU A 116 -17.45 -10.15 -23.58
C GLU A 116 -18.68 -9.49 -24.20
N GLY A 117 -19.80 -9.52 -23.46
CA GLY A 117 -20.86 -8.54 -23.65
C GLY A 117 -20.40 -7.17 -23.14
N PRO A 118 -20.94 -6.05 -23.64
CA PRO A 118 -20.52 -4.72 -23.22
C PRO A 118 -20.80 -4.56 -21.73
N ALA A 119 -19.75 -4.61 -20.92
CA ALA A 119 -19.87 -4.53 -19.48
C ALA A 119 -20.38 -3.14 -19.08
N ASN A 120 -21.55 -3.11 -18.44
CA ASN A 120 -22.05 -1.96 -17.71
C ASN A 120 -21.11 -1.70 -16.51
N GLN A 121 -19.99 -1.03 -16.76
CA GLN A 121 -18.99 -0.75 -15.74
C GLN A 121 -19.56 0.28 -14.76
N SER A 122 -19.63 -0.06 -13.47
CA SER A 122 -20.03 0.92 -12.46
C SER A 122 -19.09 2.12 -12.49
N PRO A 123 -19.53 3.36 -12.20
CA PRO A 123 -18.66 4.53 -12.14
C PRO A 123 -17.42 4.31 -11.26
N ALA A 124 -17.56 3.58 -10.15
CA ALA A 124 -16.44 3.25 -9.27
C ALA A 124 -15.36 2.36 -9.93
N ALA A 125 -15.73 1.50 -10.88
CA ALA A 125 -14.78 0.66 -11.61
C ALA A 125 -13.98 1.49 -12.63
N GLU A 126 -14.63 2.42 -13.32
CA GLU A 126 -13.99 3.36 -14.25
C GLU A 126 -12.96 4.23 -13.53
N HIS A 127 -13.32 4.82 -12.37
CA HIS A 127 -12.39 5.61 -11.56
C HIS A 127 -11.17 4.81 -11.10
N ARG A 128 -11.35 3.54 -10.69
CA ARG A 128 -10.23 2.66 -10.32
C ARG A 128 -9.33 2.36 -11.52
N GLN A 129 -9.92 2.14 -12.69
CA GLN A 129 -9.16 1.89 -13.91
C GLN A 129 -8.34 3.12 -14.31
N ALA A 130 -8.95 4.30 -14.30
CA ALA A 130 -8.24 5.56 -14.56
C ALA A 130 -7.10 5.81 -13.56
N ALA A 131 -7.32 5.54 -12.26
CA ALA A 131 -6.28 5.66 -11.25
C ALA A 131 -5.11 4.68 -11.49
N ARG A 132 -5.39 3.44 -11.91
CA ARG A 132 -4.37 2.45 -12.27
C ARG A 132 -3.55 2.90 -13.49
N GLU A 133 -4.21 3.38 -14.54
CA GLU A 133 -3.57 3.90 -15.74
C GLU A 133 -2.67 5.09 -15.39
N PHE A 134 -3.16 6.04 -14.59
CA PHE A 134 -2.39 7.19 -14.14
C PHE A 134 -1.14 6.79 -13.33
N LEU A 135 -1.25 5.79 -12.45
CA LEU A 135 -0.09 5.27 -11.71
C LEU A 135 0.92 4.59 -12.65
N ARG A 136 0.45 3.73 -13.55
CA ARG A 136 1.27 2.93 -14.46
C ARG A 136 1.98 3.79 -15.51
N ASP A 137 1.24 4.70 -16.13
CA ASP A 137 1.69 5.42 -17.33
C ASP A 137 2.15 6.86 -17.03
N GLY A 138 1.80 7.38 -15.84
CA GLY A 138 2.20 8.68 -15.32
C GLY A 138 3.24 8.57 -14.20
N LEU A 139 2.84 8.08 -13.02
CA LEU A 139 3.67 8.17 -11.81
C LEU A 139 4.96 7.34 -11.90
N PHE A 140 4.88 6.04 -12.18
CA PHE A 140 6.07 5.18 -12.20
C PHE A 140 7.10 5.60 -13.26
N PRO A 141 6.70 5.99 -14.48
CA PRO A 141 7.63 6.53 -15.47
C PRO A 141 8.24 7.87 -15.03
N ALA A 142 7.44 8.77 -14.45
CA ALA A 142 7.94 10.05 -13.95
C ALA A 142 8.98 9.88 -12.84
N MET A 143 8.84 8.89 -11.96
CA MET A 143 9.85 8.58 -10.94
C MET A 143 11.22 8.19 -11.51
N ARG A 144 11.29 7.73 -12.77
CA ARG A 144 12.55 7.33 -13.42
C ARG A 144 13.29 8.51 -14.06
N THR A 145 12.57 9.58 -14.41
CA THR A 145 13.10 10.67 -15.23
C THR A 145 13.01 12.04 -14.58
N ASP A 146 12.12 12.23 -13.60
CA ASP A 146 11.92 13.50 -12.90
C ASP A 146 12.39 13.39 -11.43
N PRO A 147 13.46 14.11 -11.02
CA PRO A 147 14.00 14.03 -9.67
C PRO A 147 13.07 14.65 -8.60
N VAL A 148 12.19 15.58 -8.96
CA VAL A 148 11.19 16.16 -8.03
C VAL A 148 10.15 15.11 -7.69
N VAL A 149 9.65 14.39 -8.70
CA VAL A 149 8.69 13.29 -8.51
C VAL A 149 9.33 12.15 -7.71
N LEU A 150 10.54 11.73 -8.07
CA LEU A 150 11.26 10.68 -7.33
C LEU A 150 11.46 11.06 -5.85
N ARG A 151 11.91 12.29 -5.57
CA ARG A 151 12.13 12.75 -4.20
C ARG A 151 10.83 12.78 -3.40
N ALA A 152 9.75 13.31 -3.97
CA ALA A 152 8.44 13.32 -3.32
C ALA A 152 7.96 11.90 -3.02
N PHE A 153 8.09 10.99 -3.99
CA PHE A 153 7.74 9.58 -3.80
C PHE A 153 8.55 8.94 -2.68
N LEU A 154 9.87 9.13 -2.65
CA LEU A 154 10.74 8.55 -1.61
C LEU A 154 10.42 9.10 -0.21
N ARG A 155 10.07 10.38 -0.10
CA ARG A 155 9.66 10.99 1.18
C ARG A 155 8.36 10.38 1.70
N MET A 156 7.35 10.28 0.84
CA MET A 156 6.11 9.57 1.17
C MET A 156 6.40 8.09 1.50
N PHE A 157 7.16 7.39 0.67
CA PHE A 157 7.44 5.96 0.85
C PHE A 157 8.12 5.66 2.19
N ASN A 158 9.03 6.55 2.63
CA ASN A 158 9.75 6.44 3.90
C ASN A 158 9.05 7.16 5.07
N LEU A 159 7.73 7.37 5.01
CA LEU A 159 6.92 7.92 6.10
C LEU A 159 7.32 9.33 6.54
N LEU A 160 8.06 10.08 5.71
CA LEU A 160 8.44 11.46 6.01
C LEU A 160 7.33 12.46 5.67
N GLU A 161 6.35 12.03 4.88
CA GLU A 161 5.16 12.78 4.52
C GLU A 161 3.94 11.86 4.51
N ALA A 162 2.75 12.43 4.69
CA ALA A 162 1.48 11.70 4.71
C ALA A 162 1.25 10.87 3.42
N PRO A 163 0.44 9.80 3.47
CA PRO A 163 0.21 8.92 2.31
C PRO A 163 -0.46 9.62 1.12
N ASP A 164 -1.13 10.75 1.34
CA ASP A 164 -1.80 11.55 0.30
C ASP A 164 -0.96 12.74 -0.18
N SER A 165 0.28 12.87 0.29
CA SER A 165 1.20 13.98 -0.01
C SER A 165 1.43 14.18 -1.51
N LEU A 166 1.62 13.10 -2.28
CA LEU A 166 1.84 13.19 -3.73
C LEU A 166 0.68 13.86 -4.46
N MET A 167 -0.56 13.58 -4.04
CA MET A 167 -1.76 14.15 -4.67
C MET A 167 -2.01 15.60 -4.25
N LYS A 168 -1.53 15.99 -3.06
CA LYS A 168 -1.64 17.37 -2.55
C LYS A 168 -0.55 18.30 -3.08
N ASN A 169 0.54 17.74 -3.62
CA ASN A 169 1.63 18.52 -4.19
C ASN A 169 1.34 18.86 -5.66
N GLY A 170 0.86 20.08 -5.91
CA GLY A 170 0.51 20.55 -7.25
C GLY A 170 1.66 20.51 -8.25
N GLU A 171 2.91 20.74 -7.80
CA GLU A 171 4.09 20.63 -8.67
C GLU A 171 4.29 19.17 -9.11
N VAL A 172 4.26 18.22 -8.17
CA VAL A 172 4.38 16.79 -8.47
C VAL A 172 3.27 16.33 -9.40
N VAL A 173 2.01 16.70 -9.12
CA VAL A 173 0.86 16.36 -9.97
C VAL A 173 1.04 16.88 -11.40
N SER A 174 1.47 18.14 -11.55
CA SER A 174 1.68 18.74 -12.88
C SER A 174 2.76 18.02 -13.70
N ARG A 175 3.85 17.61 -13.06
CA ARG A 175 4.95 16.87 -13.68
C ARG A 175 4.51 15.46 -14.10
N VAL A 176 3.78 14.76 -13.22
CA VAL A 176 3.22 13.44 -13.53
C VAL A 176 2.21 13.52 -14.68
N LEU A 177 1.36 14.56 -14.72
CA LEU A 177 0.42 14.79 -15.82
C LEU A 177 1.14 15.05 -17.15
N ALA A 178 2.23 15.82 -17.15
CA ALA A 178 3.03 16.04 -18.36
C ALA A 178 3.57 14.72 -18.93
N VAL A 179 4.05 13.84 -18.05
CA VAL A 179 4.53 12.49 -18.41
C VAL A 179 3.38 11.59 -18.90
N PHE A 180 2.22 11.63 -18.25
CA PHE A 180 1.03 10.88 -18.62
C PHE A 180 0.45 11.29 -19.99
N ASN A 181 0.46 12.57 -20.31
CA ASN A 181 -0.03 13.08 -21.60
C ASN A 181 0.82 12.61 -22.79
N GLN A 182 2.08 12.22 -22.56
CA GLN A 182 3.00 11.71 -23.58
C GLN A 182 3.00 10.17 -23.69
N ARG A 183 2.09 9.48 -22.98
CA ARG A 183 2.11 8.01 -22.86
C ARG A 183 2.06 7.26 -24.19
N GLU A 184 1.23 7.73 -25.14
CA GLU A 184 1.07 7.10 -26.47
C GLU A 184 2.29 7.29 -27.37
N SER A 185 3.05 8.35 -27.17
CA SER A 185 4.25 8.69 -27.96
C SER A 185 5.55 8.17 -27.35
N ARG A 186 5.49 7.51 -26.18
CA ARG A 186 6.68 7.08 -25.46
C ARG A 186 7.26 5.82 -26.13
N PRO A 187 8.59 5.74 -26.37
CA PRO A 187 9.20 4.52 -26.85
C PRO A 187 8.98 3.37 -25.84
N PRO A 188 8.87 2.11 -26.29
CA PRO A 188 8.79 0.96 -25.40
C PRO A 188 9.98 0.94 -24.44
N GLU A 189 9.74 0.59 -23.17
CA GLU A 189 10.83 0.39 -22.21
C GLU A 189 11.71 -0.78 -22.67
N GLU A 190 13.03 -0.55 -22.72
CA GLU A 190 13.98 -1.63 -22.94
C GLU A 190 13.97 -2.59 -21.73
N PRO A 191 13.99 -3.92 -21.94
CA PRO A 191 14.03 -4.87 -20.85
C PRO A 191 15.27 -4.65 -19.97
N VAL A 192 15.06 -4.40 -18.68
CA VAL A 192 16.15 -4.31 -17.71
C VAL A 192 16.55 -5.72 -17.30
N GLY A 193 17.51 -6.29 -18.02
CA GLY A 193 18.12 -7.58 -17.72
C GLY A 193 17.61 -8.76 -18.55
N PRO A 194 18.21 -9.95 -18.35
CA PRO A 194 17.86 -11.16 -19.10
C PRO A 194 16.44 -11.61 -18.80
N ASP A 195 15.75 -12.11 -19.81
CA ASP A 195 14.48 -12.82 -19.60
C ASP A 195 14.70 -14.11 -18.76
N ARG A 196 13.61 -14.74 -18.31
CA ARG A 196 13.69 -15.95 -17.48
C ARG A 196 14.56 -17.04 -18.13
N ALA A 197 14.43 -17.22 -19.44
CA ALA A 197 15.17 -18.25 -20.16
C ALA A 197 16.68 -17.93 -20.14
N SER A 198 17.03 -16.69 -20.48
CA SER A 198 18.40 -16.18 -20.49
C SER A 198 19.03 -16.23 -19.10
N LEU A 199 18.27 -15.93 -18.05
CA LEU A 199 18.74 -16.03 -16.66
C LEU A 199 19.03 -17.49 -16.27
N VAL A 200 18.12 -18.42 -16.59
CA VAL A 200 18.29 -19.86 -16.32
C VAL A 200 19.50 -20.40 -17.06
N THR A 201 19.69 -19.99 -18.32
CA THR A 201 20.88 -20.34 -19.10
C THR A 201 22.16 -19.79 -18.48
N ALA A 202 22.14 -18.54 -18.00
CA ALA A 202 23.30 -17.90 -17.39
C ALA A 202 23.72 -18.52 -16.04
N LEU A 203 22.76 -19.09 -15.28
CA LEU A 203 23.03 -19.74 -13.99
C LEU A 203 23.66 -21.14 -14.14
N GLY A 204 23.62 -21.75 -15.33
CA GLY A 204 24.13 -23.10 -15.59
C GLY A 204 23.33 -24.21 -14.89
N PRO A 205 23.61 -25.50 -15.18
CA PRO A 205 23.10 -26.61 -14.38
C PRO A 205 23.74 -26.57 -12.98
N ALA A 206 22.91 -26.72 -11.96
CA ALA A 206 23.32 -26.80 -10.55
C ALA A 206 24.17 -28.04 -10.25
#